data_AF-A0A437REE0-F1
#
_entry.id   AF-A0A437REE0-F1
#
_cell.length_a   1.000
_cell.length_b   1.000
_cell.length_c   1.000
_cell.angle_alpha   90.00
_cell.angle_beta   90.00
_cell.angle_gamma   90.00
#
_symmetry.space_group_name_H-M   'P 1'
#
loop_
_entity.id
_entity.type
_entity.pdbx_description
1 polymer ?
#
loop_
_entity_poly.entity_id
_entity_poly.type
_entity_poly.pdbx_seq_one_letter_code
_entity_poly.pdbx_strand_id
1 'polypeptide(L)'
;MIQDDSHPAPAPGPALAPHTAARRAALLRLAAWSSLGLAGPLSACGGGGGSGGASPAPAPVAPAPPPPTPPVPPPVQPPPPTVQRLKAALLRPALQAAASGYTVTQGPGNDASSGFGSNARFLPAFSNGNTASLAEVAEVWGHRRDTWTAPAPGVARISGVNVFPVQRRHPAATLASEGVCALHFRLQGRAFEVLMAGIAVNLTVVVDGALLTGGWFDRSWGPAGSGASLSAPNAMLRFDFGSRAAREVSVYARSSQGPCALIVDAQDSLQPWDRSAEAAMGAMADSYGGAPGQVFSTGGPLWEAAARLGIAHIDINAIGGTGYAPNSVPGRGNPGDAFEARLASCVRSAPDLFITAGGINDNNSQALFPYATAQAARDGFEAAVRSYHRALRTALPQAVLVGIGPWAPRESVPPEATALAKAEAVRNALAEVGGPWIFLDNLRGGWTSSAGAGSAGSGPWQTGTGTVAAPTGRGNGDLYVSADGTHPTVAGVVHLGTQIAEGIRAGLASL
;
A
#
# COMPACT_ATOMS: atom_id res chain seq x y z
N MET A 1 -63.66 12.19 -27.77
CA MET A 1 -63.76 10.78 -27.33
C MET A 1 -62.40 10.44 -26.76
N ILE A 2 -62.25 10.62 -25.45
CA ILE A 2 -60.99 10.45 -24.71
C ILE A 2 -61.01 9.02 -24.19
N GLN A 3 -59.97 8.24 -24.49
CA GLN A 3 -59.75 6.91 -23.96
C GLN A 3 -58.63 6.98 -22.90
N ASP A 4 -58.93 6.39 -21.76
CA ASP A 4 -58.30 6.54 -20.45
C ASP A 4 -57.30 5.38 -20.24
N ASP A 5 -56.01 5.67 -20.26
CA ASP A 5 -54.92 4.71 -19.98
C ASP A 5 -54.56 4.76 -18.50
N SER A 6 -55.13 3.85 -17.72
CA SER A 6 -54.75 3.63 -16.32
C SER A 6 -53.78 2.46 -16.19
N HIS A 7 -52.51 2.77 -15.88
CA HIS A 7 -51.51 1.77 -15.47
C HIS A 7 -51.70 1.39 -13.99
N PRO A 8 -51.55 0.11 -13.62
CA PRO A 8 -51.62 -0.33 -12.22
C PRO A 8 -50.34 0.04 -11.44
N ALA A 9 -50.53 0.43 -10.18
CA ALA A 9 -49.46 0.79 -9.26
C ALA A 9 -48.56 -0.43 -8.89
N PRO A 10 -47.25 -0.23 -8.69
CA PRO A 10 -46.33 -1.29 -8.31
C PRO A 10 -46.57 -1.77 -6.87
N ALA A 11 -46.41 -3.08 -6.67
CA ALA A 11 -46.57 -3.74 -5.38
C ALA A 11 -45.55 -3.25 -4.32
N PRO A 12 -45.92 -3.21 -3.03
CA PRO A 12 -45.03 -2.77 -1.96
C PRO A 12 -43.87 -3.76 -1.75
N GLY A 13 -42.65 -3.24 -1.68
CA GLY A 13 -41.45 -4.02 -1.39
C GLY A 13 -41.38 -4.53 0.06
N PRO A 14 -40.53 -5.55 0.33
CA PRO A 14 -40.46 -6.20 1.64
C PRO A 14 -39.88 -5.29 2.72
N ALA A 15 -40.44 -5.40 3.93
CA ALA A 15 -40.04 -4.64 5.11
C ALA A 15 -38.59 -4.95 5.54
N LEU A 16 -37.82 -3.89 5.82
CA LEU A 16 -36.46 -3.96 6.37
C LEU A 16 -36.44 -4.52 7.80
N ALA A 17 -35.54 -5.46 8.05
CA ALA A 17 -35.37 -6.16 9.33
C ALA A 17 -34.82 -5.26 10.47
N PRO A 18 -35.10 -5.56 11.75
CA PRO A 18 -35.05 -4.62 12.89
C PRO A 18 -33.67 -4.38 13.53
N HIS A 19 -32.56 -4.71 12.87
CA HIS A 19 -31.23 -4.67 13.50
C HIS A 19 -30.58 -3.27 13.63
N THR A 20 -31.22 -2.21 13.14
CA THR A 20 -30.65 -0.85 13.14
C THR A 20 -31.01 -0.01 14.37
N ALA A 21 -32.08 -0.34 15.10
CA ALA A 21 -32.54 0.45 16.25
C ALA A 21 -31.65 0.25 17.51
N ALA A 22 -31.21 -0.97 17.78
CA ALA A 22 -30.39 -1.28 18.96
C ALA A 22 -28.99 -0.63 18.90
N ARG A 23 -28.43 -0.46 17.71
CA ARG A 23 -27.11 0.15 17.50
C ARG A 23 -27.11 1.67 17.73
N ARG A 24 -28.24 2.34 17.46
CA ARG A 24 -28.41 3.78 17.69
C ARG A 24 -28.55 4.13 19.18
N ALA A 25 -29.17 3.25 19.96
CA ALA A 25 -29.31 3.44 21.41
C ALA A 25 -27.98 3.25 22.18
N ALA A 26 -27.09 2.39 21.70
CA ALA A 26 -25.76 2.18 22.30
C ALA A 26 -24.81 3.39 22.09
N LEU A 27 -24.87 4.03 20.92
CA LEU A 27 -24.02 5.19 20.60
C LEU A 27 -24.43 6.47 21.34
N LEU A 28 -25.72 6.64 21.65
CA LEU A 28 -26.19 7.80 22.43
C LEU A 28 -25.82 7.70 23.93
N ARG A 29 -25.54 6.50 24.45
CA ARG A 29 -25.10 6.33 25.84
C ARG A 29 -23.60 6.61 26.05
N LEU A 30 -22.78 6.51 25.00
CA LEU A 30 -21.34 6.83 25.08
C LEU A 30 -21.04 8.33 24.94
N ALA A 31 -21.97 9.12 24.37
CA ALA A 31 -21.79 10.57 24.21
C ALA A 31 -22.11 11.39 25.48
N ALA A 32 -22.67 10.77 26.53
CA ALA A 32 -23.11 11.45 27.75
C ALA A 32 -22.05 11.51 28.86
N TRP A 33 -20.82 11.01 28.64
CA TRP A 33 -19.80 10.89 29.69
C TRP A 33 -18.57 11.79 29.49
N SER A 34 -18.56 12.67 28.50
CA SER A 34 -17.36 13.45 28.11
C SER A 34 -17.37 14.93 28.55
N SER A 35 -18.27 15.34 29.45
CA SER A 35 -18.36 16.75 29.85
C SER A 35 -18.43 16.91 31.37
N LEU A 36 -17.28 16.87 32.05
CA LEU A 36 -17.15 17.39 33.40
C LEU A 36 -15.68 17.72 33.78
N GLY A 37 -15.42 19.03 33.96
CA GLY A 37 -14.33 19.61 34.77
C GLY A 37 -12.93 19.66 34.13
N LEU A 38 -12.08 20.67 34.30
CA LEU A 38 -12.06 21.82 35.22
C LEU A 38 -11.08 22.87 34.66
N ALA A 39 -11.45 24.14 34.75
CA ALA A 39 -10.56 25.29 34.56
C ALA A 39 -9.82 25.63 35.86
N GLY A 40 -8.59 26.12 35.75
CA GLY A 40 -7.86 26.77 36.84
C GLY A 40 -6.67 27.58 36.31
N PRO A 41 -6.53 28.87 36.65
CA PRO A 41 -5.38 29.67 36.28
C PRO A 41 -4.30 29.64 37.39
N LEU A 42 -3.03 29.72 37.01
CA LEU A 42 -1.94 30.03 37.94
C LEU A 42 -1.24 31.31 37.50
N SER A 43 -1.40 32.35 38.34
CA SER A 43 -0.47 33.47 38.46
C SER A 43 0.67 33.07 39.39
N ALA A 44 1.89 33.55 39.13
CA ALA A 44 2.88 33.78 40.18
C ALA A 44 3.87 34.89 39.76
N CYS A 45 4.03 35.84 40.68
CA CYS A 45 5.00 36.92 40.70
C CYS A 45 6.31 36.49 41.39
N GLY A 46 7.37 37.28 41.19
CA GLY A 46 8.58 37.34 42.06
C GLY A 46 9.85 37.45 41.22
N GLY A 47 10.70 38.48 41.27
CA GLY A 47 10.93 39.52 42.28
C GLY A 47 12.15 39.16 43.13
N GLY A 48 13.22 39.98 43.08
CA GLY A 48 14.26 39.96 44.12
C GLY A 48 15.68 40.30 43.65
N GLY A 49 16.13 41.52 43.93
CA GLY A 49 17.53 41.92 43.91
C GLY A 49 18.20 41.89 45.30
N GLY A 50 19.49 42.26 45.31
CA GLY A 50 20.35 42.35 46.51
C GLY A 50 21.65 41.57 46.28
N SER A 51 22.82 41.93 46.81
CA SER A 51 23.34 43.10 47.52
C SER A 51 24.86 42.85 47.60
N GLY A 52 25.69 43.87 47.36
CA GLY A 52 27.13 43.75 47.44
C GLY A 52 27.61 43.67 48.89
N GLY A 53 28.32 42.59 49.23
CA GLY A 53 29.09 42.44 50.47
C GLY A 53 30.45 41.84 50.14
N ALA A 54 31.52 42.56 50.46
CA ALA A 54 32.90 42.10 50.29
C ALA A 54 33.19 40.95 51.27
N SER A 55 33.42 39.74 50.74
CA SER A 55 33.92 38.60 51.50
C SER A 55 35.46 38.57 51.54
N PRO A 56 36.06 38.09 52.64
CA PRO A 56 37.51 38.01 52.80
C PRO A 56 38.13 36.96 51.86
N ALA A 57 39.42 37.14 51.57
CA ALA A 57 40.18 36.33 50.63
C ALA A 57 40.12 34.82 50.96
N PRO A 58 39.85 33.95 49.97
CA PRO A 58 39.69 32.52 50.20
C PRO A 58 41.03 31.85 50.51
N ALA A 59 40.99 30.89 51.44
CA ALA A 59 42.08 29.96 51.70
C ALA A 59 42.44 29.16 50.43
N PRO A 60 43.71 28.72 50.28
CA PRO A 60 44.16 27.98 49.10
C PRO A 60 43.30 26.71 48.90
N VAL A 61 42.60 26.68 47.77
CA VAL A 61 41.70 25.60 47.36
C VAL A 61 42.55 24.37 47.08
N ALA A 62 42.21 23.24 47.73
CA ALA A 62 42.81 21.95 47.45
C ALA A 62 42.67 21.62 45.94
N PRO A 63 43.66 20.98 45.30
CA PRO A 63 43.60 20.67 43.87
C PRO A 63 42.28 19.95 43.56
N ALA A 64 41.56 20.49 42.57
CA ALA A 64 40.27 19.95 42.17
C ALA A 64 40.42 18.45 41.85
N PRO A 65 39.51 17.59 42.34
CA PRO A 65 39.52 16.19 41.98
C PRO A 65 39.49 16.08 40.44
N PRO A 66 40.19 15.08 39.87
CA PRO A 66 40.21 14.89 38.43
C PRO A 66 38.75 14.82 37.92
N PRO A 67 38.46 15.45 36.77
CA PRO A 67 37.11 15.43 36.21
C PRO A 67 36.63 13.99 36.12
N PRO A 68 35.38 13.69 36.51
CA PRO A 68 34.84 12.34 36.43
C PRO A 68 35.03 11.83 35.00
N THR A 69 35.57 10.62 34.88
CA THR A 69 35.69 9.95 33.59
C THR A 69 34.33 9.98 32.90
N PRO A 70 34.25 10.45 31.64
CA PRO A 70 33.00 10.45 30.89
C PRO A 70 32.36 9.06 30.99
N PRO A 71 31.05 8.96 31.26
CA PRO A 71 30.38 7.67 31.32
C PRO A 71 30.64 6.93 30.01
N VAL A 72 31.07 5.67 30.12
CA VAL A 72 31.26 4.80 28.95
C VAL A 72 29.94 4.79 28.18
N PRO A 73 29.94 5.12 26.87
CA PRO A 73 28.73 5.06 26.07
C PRO A 73 28.09 3.68 26.22
N PRO A 74 26.76 3.57 26.40
CA PRO A 74 26.11 2.29 26.47
C PRO A 74 26.47 1.46 25.21
N PRO A 75 26.65 0.14 25.35
CA PRO A 75 26.98 -0.72 24.22
C PRO A 75 25.93 -0.54 23.12
N VAL A 76 26.40 -0.39 21.88
CA VAL A 76 25.54 -0.23 20.70
C VAL A 76 24.64 -1.46 20.61
N GLN A 77 23.34 -1.29 20.80
CA GLN A 77 22.38 -2.38 20.64
C GLN A 77 22.38 -2.84 19.18
N PRO A 78 22.34 -4.16 18.91
CA PRO A 78 22.23 -4.65 17.55
C PRO A 78 20.94 -4.14 16.90
N PRO A 79 20.95 -3.84 15.59
CA PRO A 79 19.76 -3.33 14.92
C PRO A 79 18.62 -4.37 15.00
N PRO A 80 17.36 -3.93 15.07
CA PRO A 80 16.21 -4.84 15.10
C PRO A 80 16.25 -5.84 13.93
N PRO A 81 15.80 -7.10 14.12
CA PRO A 81 15.80 -8.11 13.06
C PRO A 81 15.13 -7.66 11.77
N THR A 82 14.10 -6.81 11.87
CA THR A 82 13.42 -6.19 10.73
C THR A 82 14.33 -5.32 9.87
N VAL A 83 15.16 -4.45 10.48
CA VAL A 83 16.12 -3.62 9.74
C VAL A 83 17.18 -4.51 9.07
N GLN A 84 17.61 -5.59 9.72
CA GLN A 84 18.56 -6.53 9.15
C GLN A 84 17.99 -7.26 7.92
N ARG A 85 16.74 -7.74 7.98
CA ARG A 85 16.06 -8.35 6.82
C ARG A 85 15.94 -7.36 5.66
N LEU A 86 15.60 -6.10 5.94
CA LEU A 86 15.53 -5.06 4.92
C LEU A 86 16.91 -4.79 4.29
N LYS A 87 17.96 -4.66 5.10
CA LYS A 87 19.33 -4.53 4.59
C LYS A 87 19.76 -5.73 3.76
N ALA A 88 19.39 -6.95 4.14
CA ALA A 88 19.63 -8.14 3.35
C ALA A 88 18.90 -8.13 2.00
N ALA A 89 17.67 -7.61 1.96
CA ALA A 89 16.93 -7.43 0.70
C ALA A 89 17.64 -6.43 -0.24
N LEU A 90 18.20 -5.34 0.31
CA LEU A 90 18.94 -4.34 -0.47
C LEU A 90 20.21 -4.88 -1.15
N LEU A 91 20.77 -5.98 -0.65
CA LEU A 91 21.92 -6.67 -1.24
C LEU A 91 21.54 -7.59 -2.40
N ARG A 92 20.25 -7.90 -2.55
CA ARG A 92 19.76 -8.67 -3.69
C ARG A 92 19.71 -7.77 -4.93
N PRO A 93 19.92 -8.34 -6.13
CA PRO A 93 19.60 -7.62 -7.35
C PRO A 93 18.17 -7.11 -7.30
N ALA A 94 17.94 -5.91 -7.86
CA ALA A 94 16.59 -5.45 -8.13
C ALA A 94 15.87 -6.50 -9.00
N LEU A 95 14.55 -6.60 -8.86
CA LEU A 95 13.76 -7.41 -9.79
C LEU A 95 13.92 -6.82 -11.19
N GLN A 96 14.65 -7.53 -12.05
CA GLN A 96 14.87 -7.15 -13.43
C GLN A 96 13.98 -7.97 -14.35
N ALA A 97 13.67 -7.45 -15.53
CA ALA A 97 13.08 -8.24 -16.59
C ALA A 97 14.02 -9.42 -16.92
N ALA A 98 13.51 -10.65 -16.80
CA ALA A 98 14.21 -11.88 -17.10
C ALA A 98 14.52 -12.02 -18.58
N ALA A 99 15.43 -12.93 -18.89
CA ALA A 99 15.72 -13.34 -20.25
C ALA A 99 14.53 -14.05 -20.91
N SER A 100 14.48 -13.94 -22.24
CA SER A 100 13.57 -14.63 -23.14
C SER A 100 13.62 -16.16 -22.98
N GLY A 101 12.58 -16.87 -23.44
CA GLY A 101 12.59 -18.34 -23.51
C GLY A 101 11.41 -19.06 -22.87
N TYR A 102 10.36 -18.34 -22.49
CA TYR A 102 9.09 -18.94 -22.10
C TYR A 102 7.97 -18.48 -23.03
N THR A 103 6.88 -19.24 -23.05
CA THR A 103 5.67 -18.91 -23.81
C THR A 103 4.52 -18.74 -22.83
N VAL A 104 3.71 -17.70 -23.03
CA VAL A 104 2.44 -17.56 -22.30
C VAL A 104 1.29 -17.72 -23.27
N THR A 105 0.34 -18.56 -22.91
CA THR A 105 -0.91 -18.74 -23.66
C THR A 105 -2.11 -18.53 -22.77
N GLN A 106 -3.21 -18.13 -23.38
CA GLN A 106 -4.49 -17.98 -22.72
C GLN A 106 -5.47 -19.02 -23.29
N GLY A 107 -6.18 -19.71 -22.41
CA GLY A 107 -7.31 -20.56 -22.80
C GLY A 107 -8.55 -19.73 -23.21
N PRO A 108 -9.61 -20.40 -23.71
CA PRO A 108 -10.88 -19.75 -23.98
C PRO A 108 -11.48 -19.06 -22.74
N GLY A 109 -12.33 -18.06 -22.94
CA GLY A 109 -13.04 -17.42 -21.84
C GLY A 109 -14.14 -18.29 -21.29
N ASN A 110 -14.36 -18.19 -19.99
CA ASN A 110 -15.35 -18.99 -19.27
C ASN A 110 -15.14 -20.50 -19.47
N ASP A 111 -13.88 -20.91 -19.59
CA ASP A 111 -13.43 -22.29 -19.76
C ASP A 111 -12.45 -22.67 -18.64
N ALA A 112 -12.76 -23.76 -17.92
CA ALA A 112 -11.89 -24.32 -16.90
C ALA A 112 -10.97 -25.44 -17.44
N SER A 113 -11.02 -25.72 -18.75
CA SER A 113 -10.15 -26.71 -19.40
C SER A 113 -8.67 -26.30 -19.29
N SER A 114 -7.82 -27.27 -18.97
CA SER A 114 -6.38 -27.07 -18.83
C SER A 114 -5.65 -27.48 -20.10
N GLY A 115 -4.59 -26.75 -20.45
CA GLY A 115 -3.69 -27.11 -21.54
C GLY A 115 -2.88 -28.39 -21.28
N PHE A 116 -2.87 -28.91 -20.05
CA PHE A 116 -2.29 -30.23 -19.72
C PHE A 116 -3.24 -31.40 -20.05
N GLY A 117 -4.48 -31.13 -20.49
CA GLY A 117 -5.46 -32.16 -20.81
C GLY A 117 -5.82 -33.04 -19.60
N SER A 118 -5.96 -34.35 -19.82
CA SER A 118 -6.31 -35.31 -18.76
C SER A 118 -5.24 -35.48 -17.68
N ASN A 119 -4.01 -35.01 -17.93
CA ASN A 119 -2.91 -35.08 -16.97
C ASN A 119 -2.87 -33.85 -16.05
N ALA A 120 -3.82 -32.92 -16.16
CA ALA A 120 -3.86 -31.74 -15.31
C ALA A 120 -4.11 -32.09 -13.84
N ARG A 121 -3.25 -31.59 -12.95
CA ARG A 121 -3.47 -31.61 -11.50
C ARG A 121 -3.88 -30.22 -11.03
N PHE A 122 -5.15 -30.08 -10.65
CA PHE A 122 -5.72 -28.85 -10.12
C PHE A 122 -5.45 -28.70 -8.62
N LEU A 123 -5.08 -27.49 -8.21
CA LEU A 123 -4.84 -27.12 -6.83
C LEU A 123 -5.64 -25.84 -6.49
N PRO A 124 -6.70 -25.92 -5.68
CA PRO A 124 -7.26 -27.15 -5.12
C PRO A 124 -7.90 -28.02 -6.22
N ALA A 125 -8.15 -29.30 -5.92
CA ALA A 125 -8.82 -30.20 -6.85
C ALA A 125 -10.17 -29.61 -7.30
N PHE A 126 -10.54 -29.78 -8.57
CA PHE A 126 -11.70 -29.10 -9.13
C PHE A 126 -12.90 -30.05 -9.25
N SER A 127 -14.03 -29.74 -8.61
CA SER A 127 -15.29 -30.49 -8.79
C SER A 127 -16.52 -29.66 -8.42
N ASN A 128 -17.70 -30.01 -8.96
CA ASN A 128 -18.96 -29.30 -8.71
C ASN A 128 -19.39 -29.29 -7.22
N GLY A 129 -18.89 -30.23 -6.43
CA GLY A 129 -19.13 -30.29 -4.98
C GLY A 129 -18.00 -29.69 -4.14
N ASN A 130 -16.87 -29.33 -4.74
CA ASN A 130 -15.74 -28.82 -4.00
C ASN A 130 -15.92 -27.34 -3.68
N THR A 131 -15.78 -26.99 -2.39
CA THR A 131 -15.78 -25.61 -1.90
C THR A 131 -14.37 -25.10 -1.58
N ALA A 132 -13.36 -25.94 -1.82
CA ALA A 132 -11.98 -25.61 -1.55
C ALA A 132 -11.54 -24.42 -2.39
N SER A 133 -10.75 -23.58 -1.74
CA SER A 133 -10.15 -22.39 -2.33
C SER A 133 -8.64 -22.55 -2.42
N LEU A 134 -7.99 -21.76 -3.28
CA LEU A 134 -6.53 -21.65 -3.26
C LEU A 134 -6.00 -21.34 -1.86
N ALA A 135 -6.74 -20.60 -1.03
CA ALA A 135 -6.39 -20.33 0.37
C ALA A 135 -6.23 -21.60 1.24
N GLU A 136 -6.69 -22.76 0.76
CA GLU A 136 -6.59 -24.05 1.44
C GLU A 136 -5.37 -24.89 1.03
N VAL A 137 -4.70 -24.53 -0.07
CA VAL A 137 -3.62 -25.31 -0.72
C VAL A 137 -2.27 -25.01 -0.09
N ALA A 138 -1.71 -25.92 0.70
CA ALA A 138 -0.45 -25.67 1.42
C ALA A 138 0.75 -25.43 0.50
N GLU A 139 0.75 -26.00 -0.70
CA GLU A 139 1.85 -25.98 -1.66
C GLU A 139 2.07 -24.60 -2.32
N VAL A 140 1.08 -23.72 -2.26
CA VAL A 140 1.05 -22.46 -3.02
C VAL A 140 1.33 -21.24 -2.16
N TRP A 141 1.35 -21.40 -0.84
CA TRP A 141 1.58 -20.28 0.10
C TRP A 141 2.89 -20.45 0.85
N GLY A 142 3.89 -19.79 0.32
CA GLY A 142 5.18 -19.66 0.98
C GLY A 142 5.21 -18.78 2.22
N HIS A 143 4.41 -17.72 2.27
CA HIS A 143 4.41 -16.76 3.36
C HIS A 143 3.02 -16.16 3.58
N ARG A 144 2.61 -16.03 4.85
CA ARG A 144 1.40 -15.32 5.32
C ARG A 144 0.09 -15.68 4.61
N ARG A 145 -0.09 -16.99 4.40
CA ARG A 145 -1.33 -17.61 3.92
C ARG A 145 -2.58 -17.13 4.67
N ASP A 146 -2.45 -16.91 5.97
CA ASP A 146 -3.50 -16.46 6.89
C ASP A 146 -4.14 -15.11 6.53
N THR A 147 -3.48 -14.33 5.67
CA THR A 147 -3.99 -13.03 5.22
C THR A 147 -5.02 -13.13 4.08
N TRP A 148 -5.16 -14.32 3.49
CA TRP A 148 -6.02 -14.59 2.35
C TRP A 148 -7.25 -15.39 2.77
N THR A 149 -8.42 -14.96 2.32
CA THR A 149 -9.68 -15.62 2.65
C THR A 149 -10.47 -15.91 1.38
N ALA A 150 -11.09 -17.08 1.31
CA ALA A 150 -12.18 -17.29 0.37
C ALA A 150 -13.32 -16.32 0.75
N PRO A 151 -13.81 -15.46 -0.16
CA PRO A 151 -14.92 -14.59 0.15
C PRO A 151 -16.18 -15.44 0.39
N ALA A 152 -16.88 -15.22 1.49
CA ALA A 152 -18.21 -15.79 1.72
C ALA A 152 -19.29 -14.88 1.08
N PRO A 153 -20.21 -15.40 0.23
CA PRO A 153 -20.20 -16.67 -0.51
C PRO A 153 -19.87 -16.37 -1.99
N GLY A 154 -18.62 -16.01 -2.28
CA GLY A 154 -18.21 -15.49 -3.59
C GLY A 154 -17.93 -16.59 -4.62
N VAL A 155 -18.87 -17.51 -4.81
CA VAL A 155 -18.81 -18.51 -5.88
C VAL A 155 -18.82 -17.79 -7.22
N ALA A 156 -17.73 -17.89 -7.97
CA ALA A 156 -17.77 -17.62 -9.40
C ALA A 156 -18.18 -18.91 -10.12
N ARG A 157 -18.80 -18.78 -11.30
CA ARG A 157 -19.09 -19.94 -12.15
C ARG A 157 -18.28 -19.85 -13.43
N ILE A 158 -17.47 -20.87 -13.69
CA ILE A 158 -16.67 -21.02 -14.90
C ILE A 158 -17.11 -22.31 -15.56
N SER A 159 -17.64 -22.23 -16.79
CA SER A 159 -18.24 -23.37 -17.50
C SER A 159 -19.31 -24.13 -16.68
N GLY A 160 -20.06 -23.43 -15.84
CA GLY A 160 -21.06 -24.04 -14.95
C GLY A 160 -20.49 -24.69 -13.69
N VAL A 161 -19.17 -24.73 -13.52
CA VAL A 161 -18.50 -25.22 -12.31
C VAL A 161 -18.32 -24.07 -11.32
N ASN A 162 -18.66 -24.33 -10.06
CA ASN A 162 -18.44 -23.38 -8.97
C ASN A 162 -16.94 -23.29 -8.65
N VAL A 163 -16.41 -22.08 -8.57
CA VAL A 163 -15.02 -21.79 -8.20
C VAL A 163 -14.96 -20.78 -7.06
N PHE A 164 -13.92 -20.90 -6.24
CA PHE A 164 -13.78 -20.16 -4.97
C PHE A 164 -12.52 -19.31 -5.02
N PRO A 165 -12.57 -18.17 -5.73
CA PRO A 165 -11.42 -17.33 -5.93
C PRO A 165 -10.92 -16.76 -4.60
N VAL A 166 -9.61 -16.61 -4.49
CA VAL A 166 -9.01 -15.98 -3.32
C VAL A 166 -9.00 -14.48 -3.50
N GLN A 167 -9.52 -13.78 -2.49
CA GLN A 167 -9.50 -12.32 -2.46
C GLN A 167 -8.89 -11.82 -1.18
N ARG A 168 -8.29 -10.64 -1.28
CA ARG A 168 -8.10 -9.78 -0.13
C ARG A 168 -9.15 -8.71 -0.13
N ARG A 169 -10.14 -8.86 0.76
CA ARG A 169 -11.18 -7.86 0.96
C ARG A 169 -10.77 -6.88 2.06
N HIS A 170 -11.16 -5.64 1.84
CA HIS A 170 -11.09 -4.55 2.80
C HIS A 170 -12.52 -4.27 3.30
N PRO A 171 -13.00 -4.94 4.37
CA PRO A 171 -14.40 -4.89 4.77
C PRO A 171 -14.89 -3.49 5.18
N ALA A 172 -13.98 -2.59 5.55
CA ALA A 172 -14.28 -1.21 5.87
C ALA A 172 -14.37 -0.29 4.64
N ALA A 173 -13.75 -0.65 3.52
CA ALA A 173 -13.75 0.17 2.32
C ALA A 173 -15.08 0.02 1.56
N THR A 174 -15.69 1.13 1.18
CA THR A 174 -16.92 1.10 0.35
C THR A 174 -16.63 0.96 -1.13
N LEU A 175 -15.44 1.39 -1.54
CA LEU A 175 -14.92 1.13 -2.88
C LEU A 175 -14.21 -0.21 -2.81
N ALA A 176 -14.61 -1.16 -3.65
CA ALA A 176 -14.01 -2.49 -3.71
C ALA A 176 -12.51 -2.37 -3.97
N SER A 177 -11.72 -2.40 -2.90
CA SER A 177 -10.28 -2.57 -2.96
C SER A 177 -10.03 -4.06 -2.97
N GLU A 178 -9.61 -4.55 -4.12
CA GLU A 178 -9.16 -5.93 -4.30
C GLU A 178 -7.65 -5.86 -4.31
N GLY A 179 -7.04 -6.34 -3.23
CA GLY A 179 -5.60 -6.47 -3.15
C GLY A 179 -5.06 -7.50 -4.15
N VAL A 180 -3.78 -7.39 -4.49
CA VAL A 180 -3.10 -8.35 -5.37
C VAL A 180 -2.74 -9.60 -4.57
N CYS A 181 -3.24 -10.74 -4.99
CA CYS A 181 -2.95 -12.06 -4.43
C CYS A 181 -1.54 -12.50 -4.81
N ALA A 182 -0.71 -12.82 -3.81
CA ALA A 182 0.65 -13.30 -4.03
C ALA A 182 0.75 -14.81 -3.72
N LEU A 183 0.93 -15.62 -4.76
CA LEU A 183 1.16 -17.06 -4.67
C LEU A 183 2.67 -17.32 -4.74
N HIS A 184 3.21 -18.17 -3.87
CA HIS A 184 4.65 -18.49 -3.83
C HIS A 184 4.88 -19.99 -3.68
N PHE A 185 5.59 -20.58 -4.63
CA PHE A 185 5.84 -22.02 -4.67
C PHE A 185 7.15 -22.36 -5.38
N ARG A 186 7.70 -23.53 -5.07
CA ARG A 186 8.75 -24.16 -5.87
C ARG A 186 8.11 -25.13 -6.85
N LEU A 187 8.39 -24.95 -8.13
CA LEU A 187 7.95 -25.83 -9.21
C LEU A 187 9.12 -26.73 -9.61
N GLN A 188 8.93 -28.04 -9.56
CA GLN A 188 9.75 -29.00 -10.32
C GLN A 188 8.92 -29.42 -11.53
N GLY A 189 9.10 -28.74 -12.65
CA GLY A 189 8.21 -28.92 -13.79
C GLY A 189 8.53 -28.07 -15.00
N ARG A 190 7.71 -28.22 -16.06
CA ARG A 190 7.89 -27.47 -17.32
C ARG A 190 7.02 -26.23 -17.39
N ALA A 191 5.82 -26.30 -16.83
CA ALA A 191 4.82 -25.25 -16.98
C ALA A 191 3.88 -25.23 -15.78
N PHE A 192 3.16 -24.15 -15.61
CA PHE A 192 2.00 -24.08 -14.72
C PHE A 192 0.89 -23.24 -15.37
N GLU A 193 -0.33 -23.38 -14.87
CA GLU A 193 -1.47 -22.57 -15.27
C GLU A 193 -2.14 -21.93 -14.06
N VAL A 194 -2.71 -20.74 -14.24
CA VAL A 194 -3.51 -20.03 -13.23
C VAL A 194 -4.90 -19.81 -13.78
N LEU A 195 -5.91 -20.33 -13.09
CA LEU A 195 -7.31 -20.04 -13.39
C LEU A 195 -7.71 -18.74 -12.71
N MET A 196 -8.06 -17.73 -13.48
CA MET A 196 -8.53 -16.44 -12.96
C MET A 196 -10.05 -16.35 -13.09
N ALA A 197 -10.75 -15.85 -12.07
CA ALA A 197 -12.16 -15.47 -12.17
C ALA A 197 -12.32 -13.96 -12.27
N GLY A 198 -13.41 -13.51 -12.89
CA GLY A 198 -13.77 -12.11 -13.04
C GLY A 198 -13.16 -11.41 -14.26
N ILE A 199 -13.18 -10.08 -14.19
CA ILE A 199 -12.65 -9.15 -15.19
C ILE A 199 -11.44 -8.39 -14.65
N ALA A 200 -10.82 -7.55 -15.48
CA ALA A 200 -9.65 -6.75 -15.11
C ALA A 200 -8.54 -7.61 -14.48
N VAL A 201 -8.25 -8.74 -15.12
CA VAL A 201 -7.18 -9.64 -14.70
C VAL A 201 -5.85 -8.93 -14.92
N ASN A 202 -5.05 -8.92 -13.85
CA ASN A 202 -3.75 -8.32 -13.71
C ASN A 202 -2.83 -9.39 -13.14
N LEU A 203 -1.75 -9.75 -13.83
CA LEU A 203 -0.87 -10.83 -13.37
C LEU A 203 0.59 -10.53 -13.69
N THR A 204 1.44 -10.60 -12.67
CA THR A 204 2.90 -10.53 -12.77
C THR A 204 3.52 -11.81 -12.24
N VAL A 205 4.49 -12.38 -12.95
CA VAL A 205 5.21 -13.59 -12.50
C VAL A 205 6.69 -13.28 -12.33
N VAL A 206 7.24 -13.67 -11.19
CA VAL A 206 8.67 -13.69 -10.90
C VAL A 206 9.12 -15.14 -10.83
N VAL A 207 10.19 -15.47 -11.54
CA VAL A 207 10.80 -16.81 -11.61
C VAL A 207 12.28 -16.67 -11.34
N ASP A 208 12.78 -17.39 -10.32
CA ASP A 208 14.20 -17.40 -9.93
C ASP A 208 14.75 -15.97 -9.71
N GLY A 209 13.93 -15.11 -9.12
CA GLY A 209 14.27 -13.71 -8.84
C GLY A 209 14.13 -12.74 -10.02
N ALA A 210 13.68 -13.20 -11.19
CA ALA A 210 13.54 -12.38 -12.40
C ALA A 210 12.09 -12.32 -12.91
N LEU A 211 11.67 -11.18 -13.45
CA LEU A 211 10.31 -10.97 -13.95
C LEU A 211 10.15 -11.59 -15.34
N LEU A 212 9.07 -12.30 -15.60
CA LEU A 212 8.81 -12.82 -16.94
C LEU A 212 8.69 -11.67 -18.00
N THR A 213 9.57 -11.65 -19.03
CA THR A 213 9.57 -10.77 -20.25
C THR A 213 8.25 -10.61 -21.04
N GLY A 214 7.67 -9.41 -21.01
CA GLY A 214 6.30 -9.15 -21.50
C GLY A 214 5.46 -8.49 -20.41
N GLY A 215 6.03 -8.38 -19.21
CA GLY A 215 5.54 -7.59 -18.10
C GLY A 215 4.43 -8.33 -17.37
N TRP A 216 3.21 -7.98 -17.74
CA TRP A 216 1.99 -8.39 -17.06
C TRP A 216 0.83 -8.45 -18.05
N PHE A 217 -0.23 -9.18 -17.70
CA PHE A 217 -1.48 -9.18 -18.46
C PHE A 217 -2.39 -8.10 -17.93
N ASP A 218 -2.87 -7.18 -18.77
CA ASP A 218 -3.91 -6.21 -18.40
C ASP A 218 -5.18 -6.43 -19.23
N ARG A 219 -6.31 -6.15 -18.60
CA ARG A 219 -7.61 -6.04 -19.28
C ARG A 219 -8.39 -4.77 -18.89
N SER A 220 -7.72 -3.78 -18.30
CA SER A 220 -8.33 -2.51 -17.94
C SER A 220 -8.81 -1.77 -19.21
N TRP A 221 -10.01 -1.20 -19.13
CA TRP A 221 -10.65 -0.46 -20.21
C TRP A 221 -9.82 0.81 -20.55
N GLY A 222 -8.95 0.77 -21.55
CA GLY A 222 -8.17 1.94 -22.01
C GLY A 222 -6.88 1.58 -22.76
N PRO A 223 -6.24 2.52 -23.47
CA PRO A 223 -5.18 2.19 -24.43
C PRO A 223 -3.93 1.65 -23.73
N ALA A 224 -3.64 0.38 -24.03
CA ALA A 224 -2.36 -0.34 -24.00
C ALA A 224 -1.30 0.14 -22.99
N GLY A 225 -1.31 -0.46 -21.79
CA GLY A 225 -0.06 -0.74 -21.06
C GLY A 225 0.72 -1.88 -21.75
N SER A 226 2.01 -1.98 -21.46
CA SER A 226 2.85 -3.08 -21.93
C SER A 226 2.35 -4.44 -21.38
N GLY A 227 1.86 -5.31 -22.26
CA GLY A 227 1.29 -6.61 -21.92
C GLY A 227 0.44 -7.16 -23.06
N ALA A 228 0.31 -8.47 -23.20
CA ALA A 228 -0.68 -9.04 -24.13
C ALA A 228 -2.08 -8.86 -23.50
N SER A 229 -3.00 -8.19 -24.21
CA SER A 229 -4.39 -8.06 -23.75
C SER A 229 -5.01 -9.44 -23.60
N LEU A 230 -5.66 -9.71 -22.48
CA LEU A 230 -6.46 -10.91 -22.35
C LEU A 230 -7.69 -10.81 -23.25
N SER A 231 -7.92 -11.83 -24.07
CA SER A 231 -9.04 -11.86 -25.03
C SER A 231 -10.36 -12.24 -24.37
N ALA A 232 -10.35 -12.76 -23.13
CA ALA A 232 -11.52 -13.38 -22.53
C ALA A 232 -11.53 -13.31 -20.98
N PRO A 233 -12.71 -13.19 -20.31
CA PRO A 233 -12.81 -13.23 -18.85
C PRO A 233 -12.80 -14.69 -18.38
N ASN A 234 -12.61 -14.92 -17.08
CA ASN A 234 -12.67 -16.27 -16.51
C ASN A 234 -11.80 -17.28 -17.27
N ALA A 235 -10.52 -17.00 -17.43
CA ALA A 235 -9.64 -17.73 -18.34
C ALA A 235 -8.44 -18.35 -17.63
N MET A 236 -7.97 -19.44 -18.22
CA MET A 236 -6.71 -20.10 -17.84
C MET A 236 -5.53 -19.38 -18.47
N LEU A 237 -4.50 -19.08 -17.67
CA LEU A 237 -3.23 -18.51 -18.13
C LEU A 237 -2.12 -19.53 -17.94
N ARG A 238 -1.48 -19.96 -19.03
CA ARG A 238 -0.39 -20.95 -19.02
C ARG A 238 0.96 -20.29 -19.18
N PHE A 239 1.89 -20.62 -18.29
CA PHE A 239 3.29 -20.21 -18.34
C PHE A 239 4.13 -21.45 -18.64
N ASP A 240 4.67 -21.56 -19.86
CA ASP A 240 5.49 -22.70 -20.30
C ASP A 240 6.95 -22.29 -20.44
N PHE A 241 7.83 -22.89 -19.63
CA PHE A 241 9.26 -22.59 -19.60
C PHE A 241 10.07 -23.37 -20.64
N GLY A 242 9.41 -24.12 -21.52
CA GLY A 242 10.03 -24.94 -22.57
C GLY A 242 10.72 -26.21 -22.07
N SER A 243 11.19 -26.24 -20.82
CA SER A 243 11.94 -27.34 -20.23
C SER A 243 11.57 -27.59 -18.75
N ARG A 244 11.62 -28.86 -18.34
CA ARG A 244 11.44 -29.26 -16.94
C ARG A 244 12.66 -28.84 -16.11
N ALA A 245 12.46 -28.05 -15.07
CA ALA A 245 13.50 -27.68 -14.10
C ALA A 245 12.88 -27.31 -12.74
N ALA A 246 13.73 -27.26 -11.71
CA ALA A 246 13.39 -26.65 -10.42
C ALA A 246 13.36 -25.12 -10.58
N ARG A 247 12.31 -24.46 -10.11
CA ARG A 247 12.13 -23.00 -10.16
C ARG A 247 11.46 -22.47 -8.92
N GLU A 248 11.87 -21.30 -8.47
CA GLU A 248 11.18 -20.53 -7.43
C GLU A 248 10.23 -19.53 -8.10
N VAL A 249 8.92 -19.69 -7.90
CA VAL A 249 7.89 -18.94 -8.62
C VAL A 249 7.08 -18.09 -7.65
N SER A 250 6.92 -16.81 -7.99
CA SER A 250 5.92 -15.93 -7.37
C SER A 250 4.93 -15.44 -8.42
N VAL A 251 3.64 -15.58 -8.16
CA VAL A 251 2.56 -15.06 -9.01
C VAL A 251 1.82 -13.98 -8.23
N TYR A 252 1.82 -12.75 -8.73
CA TYR A 252 1.06 -11.63 -8.21
C TYR A 252 -0.16 -11.43 -9.11
N ALA A 253 -1.33 -11.88 -8.65
CA ALA A 253 -2.55 -11.98 -9.43
C ALA A 253 -3.68 -11.14 -8.82
N ARG A 254 -4.38 -10.38 -9.65
CA ARG A 254 -5.56 -9.58 -9.29
C ARG A 254 -6.61 -9.72 -10.37
N SER A 255 -7.88 -9.70 -9.98
CA SER A 255 -9.02 -9.51 -10.85
C SER A 255 -10.24 -9.15 -10.00
N SER A 256 -11.36 -8.82 -10.63
CA SER A 256 -12.63 -8.51 -9.94
C SER A 256 -13.16 -9.64 -9.05
N GLN A 257 -12.56 -10.84 -9.14
CA GLN A 257 -12.92 -11.99 -8.32
C GLN A 257 -11.70 -12.68 -7.71
N GLY A 258 -10.54 -12.70 -8.36
CA GLY A 258 -9.27 -13.27 -7.88
C GLY A 258 -8.86 -14.58 -8.58
N PRO A 259 -7.67 -15.12 -8.27
CA PRO A 259 -7.23 -16.43 -8.73
C PRO A 259 -8.00 -17.56 -8.02
N CYS A 260 -8.35 -18.60 -8.76
CA CYS A 260 -9.16 -19.73 -8.30
C CYS A 260 -8.39 -21.02 -8.09
N ALA A 261 -7.45 -21.31 -8.99
CA ALA A 261 -6.68 -22.53 -8.99
C ALA A 261 -5.30 -22.33 -9.61
N LEU A 262 -4.36 -23.16 -9.18
CA LEU A 262 -3.08 -23.38 -9.82
C LEU A 262 -3.08 -24.79 -10.40
N ILE A 263 -2.64 -24.96 -11.64
CA ILE A 263 -2.68 -26.23 -12.35
C ILE A 263 -1.27 -26.56 -12.85
N VAL A 264 -0.87 -27.82 -12.72
CA VAL A 264 0.40 -28.34 -13.25
C VAL A 264 0.16 -29.68 -13.94
N ASP A 265 1.14 -30.15 -14.70
CA ASP A 265 1.15 -31.52 -15.21
C ASP A 265 1.21 -32.54 -14.04
N ALA A 266 0.57 -33.70 -14.16
CA ALA A 266 0.56 -34.72 -13.11
C ALA A 266 1.95 -35.27 -12.76
N GLN A 267 2.93 -35.14 -13.66
CA GLN A 267 4.32 -35.51 -13.42
C GLN A 267 5.15 -34.35 -12.83
N ASP A 268 4.60 -33.14 -12.78
CA ASP A 268 5.23 -31.99 -12.13
C ASP A 268 4.89 -31.96 -10.64
N SER A 269 5.76 -31.37 -9.83
CA SER A 269 5.52 -31.22 -8.40
C SER A 269 5.63 -29.77 -7.96
N LEU A 270 4.83 -29.43 -6.94
CA LEU A 270 4.85 -28.15 -6.28
C LEU A 270 5.22 -28.38 -4.82
N GLN A 271 6.05 -27.49 -4.29
CA GLN A 271 6.37 -27.46 -2.88
C GLN A 271 6.16 -26.04 -2.35
N PRO A 272 5.72 -25.88 -1.10
CA PRO A 272 5.68 -24.57 -0.48
C PRO A 272 7.09 -23.97 -0.49
N TRP A 273 7.18 -22.69 -0.86
CA TRP A 273 8.41 -21.94 -0.77
C TRP A 273 8.39 -21.08 0.48
N ASP A 274 8.89 -21.55 1.63
CA ASP A 274 8.92 -20.71 2.83
C ASP A 274 9.83 -19.49 2.62
N ARG A 275 9.23 -18.30 2.69
CA ARG A 275 9.91 -17.01 2.53
C ARG A 275 9.79 -16.14 3.79
N SER A 276 9.48 -16.73 4.93
CA SER A 276 9.36 -16.03 6.22
C SER A 276 10.64 -15.32 6.69
N ALA A 277 11.80 -15.71 6.16
CA ALA A 277 13.07 -15.04 6.43
C ALA A 277 13.32 -13.81 5.54
N GLU A 278 12.52 -13.61 4.49
CA GLU A 278 12.66 -12.49 3.56
C GLU A 278 11.97 -11.24 4.07
N ALA A 279 12.43 -10.07 3.63
CA ALA A 279 11.76 -8.82 3.95
C ALA A 279 10.37 -8.77 3.30
N ALA A 280 9.41 -8.20 4.04
CA ALA A 280 8.08 -7.88 3.53
C ALA A 280 7.77 -6.39 3.57
N MET A 281 7.05 -5.91 2.56
CA MET A 281 6.58 -4.53 2.45
C MET A 281 5.06 -4.47 2.43
N GLY A 282 4.50 -3.65 3.31
CA GLY A 282 3.12 -3.19 3.25
C GLY A 282 3.05 -1.75 2.76
N ALA A 283 1.90 -1.33 2.22
CA ALA A 283 1.68 0.08 1.96
C ALA A 283 0.21 0.51 2.03
N MET A 284 0.02 1.79 2.32
CA MET A 284 -1.25 2.51 2.28
C MET A 284 -1.13 3.66 1.27
N ALA A 285 -2.07 3.72 0.33
CA ALA A 285 -2.06 4.74 -0.70
C ALA A 285 -3.46 5.16 -1.16
N ASP A 286 -3.47 6.23 -1.96
CA ASP A 286 -4.60 6.71 -2.73
C ASP A 286 -4.59 6.18 -4.18
N SER A 287 -5.09 6.94 -5.15
CA SER A 287 -5.15 6.51 -6.56
C SER A 287 -3.79 6.29 -7.20
N TYR A 288 -2.72 6.92 -6.69
CA TYR A 288 -1.37 6.70 -7.22
C TYR A 288 -0.92 5.26 -7.04
N GLY A 289 -1.34 4.61 -5.95
CA GLY A 289 -1.06 3.19 -5.72
C GLY A 289 -1.88 2.26 -6.62
N GLY A 290 -2.80 2.77 -7.44
CA GLY A 290 -3.53 2.00 -8.44
C GLY A 290 -2.95 2.08 -9.85
N ALA A 291 -2.04 3.02 -10.11
CA ALA A 291 -1.51 3.29 -11.44
C ALA A 291 -0.66 2.10 -11.98
N PRO A 292 -0.68 1.84 -13.29
CA PRO A 292 0.15 0.81 -13.89
C PRO A 292 1.62 1.26 -14.00
N GLY A 293 2.54 0.33 -13.75
CA GLY A 293 3.98 0.52 -13.88
C GLY A 293 4.58 -0.20 -15.08
N GLN A 294 5.91 -0.21 -15.15
CA GLN A 294 6.67 -0.95 -16.16
C GLN A 294 6.75 -2.44 -15.80
N VAL A 295 7.00 -2.70 -14.52
CA VAL A 295 7.16 -4.05 -13.96
C VAL A 295 5.82 -4.64 -13.60
N PHE A 296 4.92 -3.83 -13.06
CA PHE A 296 3.69 -4.29 -12.44
C PHE A 296 2.46 -3.64 -13.00
N SER A 297 1.38 -4.42 -12.97
CA SER A 297 0.08 -4.01 -13.48
C SER A 297 -0.62 -2.88 -12.79
N THR A 298 -0.30 -2.79 -11.52
CA THR A 298 -1.05 -2.09 -10.51
C THR A 298 -0.08 -1.91 -9.36
N GLY A 299 -0.49 -1.16 -8.34
CA GLY A 299 0.40 -0.87 -7.22
C GLY A 299 1.28 0.37 -7.42
N GLY A 300 1.28 0.94 -8.63
CA GLY A 300 1.87 2.25 -8.91
C GLY A 300 3.34 2.37 -8.53
N PRO A 301 3.79 3.58 -8.13
CA PRO A 301 5.17 3.84 -7.73
C PRO A 301 5.67 2.93 -6.60
N LEU A 302 4.77 2.43 -5.76
CA LEU A 302 5.13 1.65 -4.57
C LEU A 302 5.59 0.24 -4.94
N TRP A 303 4.95 -0.40 -5.92
CA TRP A 303 5.40 -1.70 -6.41
C TRP A 303 6.72 -1.58 -7.19
N GLU A 304 6.88 -0.53 -8.00
CA GLU A 304 8.15 -0.23 -8.66
C GLU A 304 9.29 -0.02 -7.66
N ALA A 305 9.01 0.63 -6.52
CA ALA A 305 9.98 0.79 -5.44
C ALA A 305 10.34 -0.56 -4.81
N ALA A 306 9.37 -1.41 -4.49
CA ALA A 306 9.63 -2.74 -3.93
C ALA A 306 10.49 -3.63 -4.84
N ALA A 307 10.22 -3.62 -6.16
CA ALA A 307 11.07 -4.30 -7.13
C ALA A 307 12.53 -3.83 -7.07
N ARG A 308 12.76 -2.51 -6.99
CA ARG A 308 14.11 -1.91 -6.88
C ARG A 308 14.78 -2.16 -5.52
N LEU A 309 13.99 -2.41 -4.49
CA LEU A 309 14.46 -2.76 -3.15
C LEU A 309 14.74 -4.27 -3.00
N GLY A 310 14.41 -5.09 -4.01
CA GLY A 310 14.54 -6.55 -3.93
C GLY A 310 13.52 -7.20 -2.98
N ILE A 311 12.43 -6.49 -2.67
CA ILE A 311 11.36 -6.96 -1.78
C ILE A 311 10.23 -7.50 -2.64
N ALA A 312 10.02 -8.81 -2.61
CA ALA A 312 8.96 -9.45 -3.40
C ALA A 312 7.68 -9.67 -2.58
N HIS A 313 7.74 -9.72 -1.25
CA HIS A 313 6.53 -9.79 -0.43
C HIS A 313 5.89 -8.41 -0.31
N ILE A 314 4.92 -8.16 -1.18
CA ILE A 314 4.31 -6.84 -1.32
C ILE A 314 2.83 -6.93 -1.01
N ASP A 315 2.35 -5.97 -0.22
CA ASP A 315 0.97 -5.89 0.19
C ASP A 315 0.48 -4.45 0.25
N ILE A 316 -0.27 -4.02 -0.76
CA ILE A 316 -0.69 -2.61 -0.89
C ILE A 316 -2.19 -2.48 -0.86
N ASN A 317 -2.65 -1.50 -0.07
CA ASN A 317 -4.02 -1.02 -0.09
C ASN A 317 -4.06 0.39 -0.69
N ALA A 318 -4.47 0.46 -1.94
CA ALA A 318 -4.63 1.70 -2.68
C ALA A 318 -6.10 1.89 -3.06
N ILE A 319 -6.68 3.04 -2.73
CA ILE A 319 -8.05 3.38 -3.10
C ILE A 319 -8.09 4.80 -3.63
N GLY A 320 -8.60 4.96 -4.86
CA GLY A 320 -8.68 6.27 -5.48
C GLY A 320 -9.55 7.27 -4.72
N GLY A 321 -9.08 8.52 -4.65
CA GLY A 321 -9.79 9.61 -3.98
C GLY A 321 -9.71 9.60 -2.46
N THR A 322 -8.93 8.72 -1.84
CA THR A 322 -8.82 8.59 -0.38
C THR A 322 -7.61 9.31 0.21
N GLY A 323 -7.58 9.46 1.53
CA GLY A 323 -6.53 10.16 2.26
C GLY A 323 -6.49 9.82 3.75
N TYR A 324 -5.79 10.65 4.53
CA TYR A 324 -5.67 10.48 5.97
C TYR A 324 -7.00 10.79 6.68
N ALA A 325 -7.65 11.88 6.28
CA ALA A 325 -8.95 12.29 6.80
C ALA A 325 -10.09 11.78 5.89
N PRO A 326 -11.32 11.64 6.42
CA PRO A 326 -12.51 11.47 5.58
C PRO A 326 -12.57 12.62 4.56
N ASN A 327 -12.47 12.27 3.29
CA ASN A 327 -12.29 13.22 2.19
C ASN A 327 -13.40 14.30 2.22
N SER A 328 -13.04 15.56 1.95
CA SER A 328 -13.99 16.69 1.93
C SER A 328 -14.71 16.86 0.58
N VAL A 329 -14.65 15.86 -0.31
CA VAL A 329 -15.35 15.94 -1.59
C VAL A 329 -16.85 15.75 -1.32
N PRO A 330 -17.71 16.73 -1.66
CA PRO A 330 -19.15 16.60 -1.44
C PRO A 330 -19.70 15.32 -2.07
N GLY A 331 -20.38 14.49 -1.27
CA GLY A 331 -20.94 13.20 -1.72
C GLY A 331 -20.01 11.99 -1.60
N ARG A 332 -18.75 12.14 -1.15
CA ARG A 332 -17.82 11.03 -0.86
C ARG A 332 -17.14 11.21 0.50
N GLY A 333 -17.90 10.97 1.56
CA GLY A 333 -17.45 11.12 2.95
C GLY A 333 -17.56 9.82 3.76
N ASN A 334 -17.31 8.66 3.16
CA ASN A 334 -17.30 7.41 3.93
C ASN A 334 -16.08 7.39 4.86
N PRO A 335 -16.27 7.37 6.20
CA PRO A 335 -15.15 7.24 7.13
C PRO A 335 -14.33 5.95 6.92
N GLY A 336 -14.95 4.91 6.34
CA GLY A 336 -14.30 3.63 6.02
C GLY A 336 -13.21 3.71 4.93
N ASP A 337 -13.17 4.79 4.16
CA ASP A 337 -12.18 4.98 3.10
C ASP A 337 -10.92 5.72 3.59
N ALA A 338 -10.97 6.34 4.78
CA ALA A 338 -9.80 6.94 5.43
C ALA A 338 -8.72 5.89 5.70
N PHE A 339 -7.45 6.32 5.67
CA PHE A 339 -6.30 5.42 5.81
C PHE A 339 -6.36 4.60 7.11
N GLU A 340 -6.76 5.23 8.23
CA GLU A 340 -6.85 4.56 9.52
C GLU A 340 -7.91 3.44 9.55
N ALA A 341 -9.08 3.65 8.95
CA ALA A 341 -10.13 2.64 8.89
C ALA A 341 -9.72 1.39 8.08
N ARG A 342 -8.75 1.56 7.18
CA ARG A 342 -8.21 0.48 6.34
C ARG A 342 -6.99 -0.21 6.96
N LEU A 343 -6.45 0.31 8.06
CA LEU A 343 -5.18 -0.14 8.65
C LEU A 343 -5.18 -1.64 8.97
N ALA A 344 -6.23 -2.13 9.63
CA ALA A 344 -6.33 -3.52 10.09
C ALA A 344 -6.06 -4.53 8.97
N SER A 345 -6.48 -4.23 7.75
CA SER A 345 -6.24 -5.12 6.62
C SER A 345 -4.76 -5.17 6.18
N CYS A 346 -4.07 -4.03 6.22
CA CYS A 346 -2.71 -3.80 5.70
C CYS A 346 -1.63 -4.26 6.67
N VAL A 347 -1.91 -4.20 7.97
CA VAL A 347 -0.97 -4.61 9.02
C VAL A 347 -1.01 -6.11 9.30
N ARG A 348 -2.03 -6.84 8.77
CA ARG A 348 -2.17 -8.30 8.97
C ARG A 348 -1.00 -9.11 8.45
N SER A 349 -0.27 -8.62 7.45
CA SER A 349 0.96 -9.26 6.95
C SER A 349 2.18 -8.98 7.83
N ALA A 350 2.04 -8.13 8.86
CA ALA A 350 3.11 -7.64 9.74
C ALA A 350 4.42 -7.37 8.98
N PRO A 351 4.41 -6.44 8.02
CA PRO A 351 5.55 -6.20 7.14
C PRO A 351 6.74 -5.59 7.91
N ASP A 352 7.93 -5.78 7.35
CA ASP A 352 9.17 -5.17 7.81
C ASP A 352 9.25 -3.67 7.46
N LEU A 353 8.69 -3.31 6.30
CA LEU A 353 8.63 -1.95 5.77
C LEU A 353 7.18 -1.58 5.52
N PHE A 354 6.72 -0.43 6.03
CA PHE A 354 5.38 0.06 5.73
C PHE A 354 5.44 1.46 5.11
N ILE A 355 5.00 1.61 3.86
CA ILE A 355 5.02 2.89 3.16
C ILE A 355 3.62 3.52 3.17
N THR A 356 3.53 4.78 3.59
CA THR A 356 2.31 5.59 3.50
C THR A 356 2.52 6.72 2.50
N ALA A 357 1.68 6.76 1.47
CA ALA A 357 1.76 7.78 0.43
C ALA A 357 0.36 8.29 0.07
N GLY A 358 0.04 9.49 0.53
CA GLY A 358 -1.27 10.13 0.35
C GLY A 358 -1.23 11.58 0.78
N GLY A 359 -2.38 12.26 0.77
CA GLY A 359 -2.47 13.69 1.11
C GLY A 359 -2.99 14.57 -0.02
N ILE A 360 -2.97 14.10 -1.28
CA ILE A 360 -3.46 14.89 -2.42
C ILE A 360 -4.98 15.15 -2.32
N ASN A 361 -5.74 14.15 -1.86
CA ASN A 361 -7.20 14.22 -1.73
C ASN A 361 -7.67 14.86 -0.42
N ASP A 362 -6.76 15.06 0.53
CA ASP A 362 -7.07 15.67 1.82
C ASP A 362 -7.22 17.20 1.68
N ASN A 363 -8.16 17.78 2.40
CA ASN A 363 -8.30 19.23 2.52
C ASN A 363 -7.65 19.73 3.82
N ASN A 364 -6.73 20.68 3.71
CA ASN A 364 -6.08 21.36 4.84
C ASN A 364 -6.07 22.89 4.70
N SER A 365 -6.85 23.45 3.76
CA SER A 365 -6.75 24.88 3.41
C SER A 365 -8.08 25.54 3.04
N GLN A 366 -9.16 24.77 2.86
CA GLN A 366 -10.46 25.29 2.45
C GLN A 366 -11.51 25.00 3.50
N ALA A 367 -12.47 25.92 3.66
CA ALA A 367 -13.66 25.73 4.48
C ALA A 367 -14.70 24.86 3.74
N LEU A 368 -14.39 23.58 3.56
CA LEU A 368 -15.27 22.59 2.95
C LEU A 368 -15.75 21.59 3.99
N PHE A 369 -16.99 21.12 3.86
CA PHE A 369 -17.54 20.06 4.69
C PHE A 369 -16.51 18.91 4.86
N PRO A 370 -16.26 18.42 6.08
CA PRO A 370 -16.97 18.71 7.34
C PRO A 370 -16.49 19.96 8.10
N TYR A 371 -15.56 20.74 7.54
CA TYR A 371 -14.89 21.85 8.23
C TYR A 371 -15.52 23.20 7.92
N ALA A 372 -15.83 23.98 8.97
CA ALA A 372 -16.42 25.32 8.83
C ALA A 372 -15.41 26.41 8.46
N THR A 373 -14.10 26.17 8.67
CA THR A 373 -13.02 27.14 8.38
C THR A 373 -11.80 26.44 7.80
N ALA A 374 -10.94 27.19 7.11
CA ALA A 374 -9.65 26.69 6.61
C ALA A 374 -8.73 26.20 7.75
N GLN A 375 -8.74 26.88 8.90
CA GLN A 375 -7.98 26.46 10.07
C GLN A 375 -8.51 25.12 10.61
N ALA A 376 -9.83 24.96 10.73
CA ALA A 376 -10.42 23.69 11.17
C ALA A 376 -10.08 22.54 10.21
N ALA A 377 -10.00 22.80 8.90
CA ALA A 377 -9.55 21.80 7.93
C ALA A 377 -8.08 21.41 8.14
N ARG A 378 -7.21 22.39 8.41
CA ARG A 378 -5.80 22.14 8.74
C ARG A 378 -5.66 21.31 10.02
N ASP A 379 -6.31 21.74 11.10
CA ASP A 379 -6.26 21.05 12.39
C ASP A 379 -6.83 19.62 12.28
N GLY A 380 -7.92 19.45 11.52
CA GLY A 380 -8.52 18.15 11.25
C GLY A 380 -7.60 17.22 10.47
N PHE A 381 -6.92 17.72 9.44
CA PHE A 381 -5.91 16.97 8.71
C PHE A 381 -4.73 16.55 9.61
N GLU A 382 -4.15 17.49 10.37
CA GLU A 382 -3.04 17.20 11.29
C GLU A 382 -3.42 16.16 12.36
N ALA A 383 -4.63 16.26 12.92
CA ALA A 383 -5.16 15.29 13.87
C ALA A 383 -5.31 13.89 13.23
N ALA A 384 -5.83 13.81 12.01
CA ALA A 384 -6.01 12.55 11.29
C ALA A 384 -4.67 11.88 10.95
N VAL A 385 -3.68 12.65 10.46
CA VAL A 385 -2.33 12.14 10.16
C VAL A 385 -1.65 11.61 11.43
N ARG A 386 -1.79 12.30 12.56
CA ARG A 386 -1.25 11.87 13.85
C ARG A 386 -1.93 10.62 14.38
N SER A 387 -3.27 10.57 14.33
CA SER A 387 -4.06 9.40 14.73
C SER A 387 -3.63 8.16 13.93
N TYR A 388 -3.57 8.30 12.60
CA TYR A 388 -3.13 7.24 11.70
C TYR A 388 -1.73 6.69 12.04
N HIS A 389 -0.72 7.54 12.18
CA HIS A 389 0.64 7.08 12.44
C HIS A 389 0.79 6.44 13.83
N ARG A 390 0.06 6.94 14.84
CA ARG A 390 0.03 6.31 16.18
C ARG A 390 -0.59 4.92 16.12
N ALA A 391 -1.71 4.78 15.41
CA ALA A 391 -2.36 3.48 15.20
C ALA A 391 -1.45 2.52 14.40
N LEU A 392 -0.80 3.01 13.34
CA LEU A 392 0.14 2.24 12.52
C LEU A 392 1.34 1.76 13.34
N ARG A 393 1.98 2.63 14.13
CA ARG A 393 3.09 2.22 15.01
C ARG A 393 2.64 1.20 16.06
N THR A 394 1.46 1.39 16.64
CA THR A 394 0.90 0.45 17.62
C THR A 394 0.69 -0.93 17.00
N ALA A 395 0.19 -0.98 15.76
CA ALA A 395 -0.02 -2.23 15.04
C ALA A 395 1.28 -2.87 14.52
N LEU A 396 2.31 -2.06 14.21
CA LEU A 396 3.59 -2.48 13.65
C LEU A 396 4.77 -1.90 14.45
N PRO A 397 4.97 -2.32 15.71
CA PRO A 397 5.98 -1.74 16.58
C PRO A 397 7.42 -1.93 16.07
N GLN A 398 7.66 -2.99 15.29
CA GLN A 398 9.00 -3.34 14.79
C GLN A 398 9.27 -2.86 13.34
N ALA A 399 8.23 -2.44 12.61
CA ALA A 399 8.39 -2.07 11.20
C ALA A 399 9.13 -0.74 11.03
N VAL A 400 9.87 -0.61 9.94
CA VAL A 400 10.33 0.70 9.45
C VAL A 400 9.15 1.40 8.81
N LEU A 401 8.71 2.50 9.40
CA LEU A 401 7.61 3.31 8.85
C LEU A 401 8.18 4.33 7.86
N VAL A 402 7.66 4.35 6.65
CA VAL A 402 8.01 5.35 5.63
C VAL A 402 6.79 6.22 5.36
N GLY A 403 6.93 7.52 5.51
CA GLY A 403 5.93 8.49 5.08
C GLY A 403 6.46 9.33 3.94
N ILE A 404 5.59 9.61 2.99
CA ILE A 404 5.87 10.49 1.86
C ILE A 404 4.98 11.73 2.01
N GLY A 405 5.48 12.90 1.61
CA GLY A 405 4.63 14.07 1.42
C GLY A 405 3.48 13.83 0.43
N PRO A 406 2.53 14.78 0.29
CA PRO A 406 1.40 14.62 -0.62
C PRO A 406 1.87 14.51 -2.07
N TRP A 407 1.17 13.72 -2.88
CA TRP A 407 1.39 13.78 -4.34
C TRP A 407 1.05 15.18 -4.85
N ALA A 408 1.91 15.70 -5.72
CA ALA A 408 1.77 17.02 -6.31
C ALA A 408 2.14 16.96 -7.81
N PRO A 409 1.23 16.45 -8.66
CA PRO A 409 1.53 16.21 -10.08
C PRO A 409 1.95 17.47 -10.84
N ARG A 410 1.50 18.64 -10.37
CA ARG A 410 1.74 19.94 -11.00
C ARG A 410 2.37 20.93 -10.03
N GLU A 411 3.40 20.49 -9.32
CA GLU A 411 4.05 21.29 -8.28
C GLU A 411 4.81 22.49 -8.87
N SER A 412 4.71 23.61 -8.17
CA SER A 412 5.44 24.84 -8.46
C SER A 412 6.88 24.74 -7.93
N VAL A 413 7.78 25.57 -8.45
CA VAL A 413 9.11 25.79 -7.83
C VAL A 413 9.20 27.27 -7.50
N PRO A 414 9.19 27.67 -6.20
CA PRO A 414 9.15 26.82 -5.00
C PRO A 414 7.81 26.08 -4.80
N PRO A 415 7.77 24.99 -3.99
CA PRO A 415 6.54 24.24 -3.73
C PRO A 415 5.45 25.08 -3.06
N GLU A 416 4.20 24.76 -3.36
CA GLU A 416 3.03 25.42 -2.80
C GLU A 416 2.98 25.27 -1.27
N ALA A 417 2.73 26.38 -0.55
CA ALA A 417 2.72 26.40 0.91
C ALA A 417 1.70 25.42 1.52
N THR A 418 0.58 25.20 0.82
CA THR A 418 -0.45 24.23 1.23
C THR A 418 0.06 22.79 1.19
N ALA A 419 0.82 22.42 0.15
CA ALA A 419 1.40 21.09 0.01
C ALA A 419 2.54 20.88 1.02
N LEU A 420 3.38 21.89 1.21
CA LEU A 420 4.44 21.88 2.23
C LEU A 420 3.87 21.66 3.63
N ALA A 421 2.80 22.36 4.00
CA ALA A 421 2.14 22.17 5.30
C ALA A 421 1.66 20.71 5.50
N LYS A 422 1.17 20.05 4.44
CA LYS A 422 0.79 18.63 4.53
C LYS A 422 2.00 17.72 4.73
N ALA A 423 3.08 17.95 3.97
CA ALA A 423 4.33 17.20 4.10
C ALA A 423 4.92 17.32 5.52
N GLU A 424 4.88 18.53 6.10
CA GLU A 424 5.34 18.79 7.46
C GLU A 424 4.48 18.09 8.51
N ALA A 425 3.15 18.06 8.35
CA ALA A 425 2.27 17.31 9.24
C ALA A 425 2.60 15.80 9.24
N VAL A 426 2.85 15.20 8.07
CA VAL A 426 3.26 13.79 7.94
C VAL A 426 4.60 13.54 8.62
N ARG A 427 5.61 14.38 8.33
CA ARG A 427 6.94 14.28 8.97
C ARG A 427 6.86 14.38 10.48
N ASN A 428 6.12 15.36 11.00
CA ASN A 428 6.01 15.60 12.44
C ASN A 428 5.27 14.45 13.14
N ALA A 429 4.21 13.92 12.53
CA ALA A 429 3.50 12.75 13.07
C ALA A 429 4.36 11.48 13.11
N LEU A 430 5.20 11.25 12.08
CA LEU A 430 6.18 10.16 12.09
C LEU A 430 7.22 10.33 13.20
N ALA A 431 7.75 11.53 13.37
CA ALA A 431 8.71 11.83 14.42
C ALA A 431 8.13 11.56 15.82
N GLU A 432 6.85 11.90 16.03
CA GLU A 432 6.15 11.72 17.31
C GLU A 432 5.98 10.25 17.73
N VAL A 433 5.83 9.32 16.78
CA VAL A 433 5.58 7.90 17.10
C VAL A 433 6.85 7.08 17.35
N GLY A 434 8.03 7.70 17.24
CA GLY A 434 9.32 7.04 17.47
C GLY A 434 9.77 6.10 16.35
N GLY A 435 11.08 5.84 16.31
CA GLY A 435 11.74 5.04 15.27
C GLY A 435 11.50 3.53 15.36
N PRO A 436 11.87 2.76 14.32
CA PRO A 436 12.54 3.26 13.11
C PRO A 436 11.54 3.89 12.11
N TRP A 437 11.88 5.06 11.56
CA TRP A 437 11.11 5.71 10.49
C TRP A 437 11.99 6.44 9.48
N ILE A 438 11.47 6.64 8.27
CA ILE A 438 12.03 7.44 7.19
C ILE A 438 10.93 8.37 6.65
N PHE A 439 11.23 9.66 6.47
CA PHE A 439 10.36 10.59 5.77
C PHE A 439 10.99 10.96 4.43
N LEU A 440 10.25 10.78 3.34
CA LEU A 440 10.65 11.15 1.98
C LEU A 440 9.94 12.45 1.59
N ASP A 441 10.72 13.49 1.36
CA ASP A 441 10.20 14.80 0.98
C ASP A 441 10.13 14.91 -0.54
N ASN A 442 9.02 14.45 -1.12
CA ASN A 442 8.81 14.49 -2.57
C ASN A 442 8.62 15.90 -3.13
N LEU A 443 8.37 16.90 -2.27
CA LEU A 443 8.17 18.30 -2.66
C LEU A 443 9.47 19.08 -2.71
N ARG A 444 10.39 18.85 -1.76
CA ARG A 444 11.71 19.52 -1.73
C ARG A 444 12.83 18.65 -2.29
N GLY A 445 12.57 17.37 -2.50
CA GLY A 445 13.60 16.36 -2.72
C GLY A 445 14.29 16.03 -1.39
N GLY A 446 14.83 14.81 -1.28
CA GLY A 446 15.57 14.37 -0.11
C GLY A 446 14.75 13.57 0.91
N TRP A 447 15.41 13.25 2.03
CA TRP A 447 14.85 12.37 3.06
C TRP A 447 15.41 12.71 4.45
N THR A 448 14.71 12.26 5.49
CA THR A 448 15.18 12.28 6.89
C THR A 448 14.82 10.96 7.59
N SER A 449 15.51 10.57 8.66
CA SER A 449 15.22 9.34 9.41
C SER A 449 15.14 9.57 10.92
N SER A 450 14.64 8.57 11.65
CA SER A 450 14.60 8.58 13.11
C SER A 450 15.97 8.62 13.79
N ALA A 451 17.06 8.39 13.05
CA ALA A 451 18.43 8.55 13.54
C ALA A 451 18.92 10.01 13.47
N GLY A 452 18.10 10.94 12.96
CA GLY A 452 18.47 12.34 12.75
C GLY A 452 19.30 12.58 11.48
N ALA A 453 19.57 11.54 10.69
CA ALA A 453 20.22 11.66 9.40
C ALA A 453 19.24 12.16 8.34
N GLY A 454 19.77 12.75 7.27
CA GLY A 454 19.00 13.17 6.11
C GLY A 454 19.87 13.69 4.97
N SER A 455 19.23 14.04 3.87
CA SER A 455 19.89 14.68 2.73
C SER A 455 19.34 16.08 2.49
N ALA A 456 20.14 16.93 1.86
CA ALA A 456 19.64 18.17 1.29
C ALA A 456 18.60 17.86 0.19
N GLY A 457 17.74 18.84 -0.10
CA GLY A 457 16.74 18.72 -1.13
C GLY A 457 17.30 18.90 -2.53
N SER A 458 16.89 18.01 -3.44
CA SER A 458 17.22 18.05 -4.87
C SER A 458 16.14 18.70 -5.74
N GLY A 459 15.09 19.24 -5.12
CA GLY A 459 13.89 19.75 -5.78
C GLY A 459 12.74 18.72 -5.86
N PRO A 460 11.54 19.17 -6.27
CA PRO A 460 10.35 18.32 -6.32
C PRO A 460 10.49 17.16 -7.31
N TRP A 461 9.88 16.01 -6.99
CA TRP A 461 9.92 14.83 -7.87
C TRP A 461 9.07 15.00 -9.14
N GLN A 462 7.99 15.77 -9.04
CA GLN A 462 7.12 16.16 -10.16
C GLN A 462 7.07 17.68 -10.22
N THR A 463 7.25 18.26 -11.40
CA THR A 463 7.37 19.71 -11.60
C THR A 463 6.68 20.16 -12.87
N GLY A 464 6.28 21.43 -12.91
CA GLY A 464 5.68 22.04 -14.09
C GLY A 464 4.17 21.88 -14.15
N THR A 465 3.53 22.54 -15.11
CA THR A 465 2.05 22.60 -15.19
C THR A 465 1.46 21.79 -16.35
N GLY A 466 2.30 21.25 -17.23
CA GLY A 466 1.87 20.47 -18.38
C GLY A 466 1.61 18.99 -18.08
N THR A 467 1.15 18.30 -19.11
CA THR A 467 0.86 16.85 -19.12
C THR A 467 1.29 16.27 -20.46
N VAL A 468 1.32 14.93 -20.59
CA VAL A 468 1.61 14.30 -21.89
C VAL A 468 0.64 14.70 -23.02
N ALA A 469 -0.60 15.09 -22.71
CA ALA A 469 -1.59 15.52 -23.71
C ALA A 469 -1.57 17.03 -23.98
N ALA A 470 -0.94 17.81 -23.09
CA ALA A 470 -0.83 19.26 -23.19
C ALA A 470 0.52 19.71 -22.61
N PRO A 471 1.64 19.43 -23.30
CA PRO A 471 2.97 19.79 -22.80
C PRO A 471 3.14 21.31 -22.76
N THR A 472 3.83 21.80 -21.73
CA THR A 472 4.08 23.24 -21.54
C THR A 472 5.54 23.63 -21.79
N GLY A 473 6.42 22.65 -21.99
CA GLY A 473 7.86 22.82 -22.07
C GLY A 473 8.52 23.16 -20.73
N ARG A 474 7.81 23.00 -19.61
CA ARG A 474 8.28 23.35 -18.27
C ARG A 474 8.15 22.18 -17.31
N GLY A 475 9.23 21.88 -16.59
CA GLY A 475 9.27 20.78 -15.64
C GLY A 475 9.20 19.41 -16.30
N ASN A 476 8.93 18.38 -15.50
CA ASN A 476 8.84 16.99 -15.98
C ASN A 476 7.40 16.46 -16.08
N GLY A 477 6.39 17.29 -15.77
CA GLY A 477 4.96 16.96 -15.90
C GLY A 477 4.58 16.55 -17.33
N ASP A 478 5.21 17.15 -18.33
CA ASP A 478 5.05 16.83 -19.75
C ASP A 478 5.37 15.37 -20.10
N LEU A 479 6.13 14.67 -19.25
CA LEU A 479 6.51 13.25 -19.44
C LEU A 479 5.82 12.33 -18.43
N TYR A 480 5.71 12.79 -17.18
CA TYR A 480 5.36 11.94 -16.05
C TYR A 480 3.90 12.05 -15.61
N VAL A 481 3.15 13.04 -16.10
CA VAL A 481 1.73 13.23 -15.74
C VAL A 481 0.85 12.88 -16.94
N SER A 482 -0.14 12.03 -16.68
CA SER A 482 -1.08 11.55 -17.70
C SER A 482 -1.99 12.67 -18.22
N ALA A 483 -2.75 12.39 -19.28
CA ALA A 483 -3.69 13.32 -19.89
C ALA A 483 -4.74 13.88 -18.90
N ASP A 484 -5.06 13.16 -17.83
CA ASP A 484 -6.00 13.64 -16.80
C ASP A 484 -5.41 14.70 -15.85
N GLY A 485 -4.11 15.00 -15.99
CA GLY A 485 -3.42 16.01 -15.21
C GLY A 485 -3.23 15.68 -13.73
N THR A 486 -3.49 14.43 -13.33
CA THR A 486 -3.43 14.01 -11.92
C THR A 486 -2.60 12.76 -11.74
N HIS A 487 -2.84 11.71 -12.53
CA HIS A 487 -2.18 10.42 -12.34
C HIS A 487 -0.87 10.34 -13.11
N PRO A 488 0.10 9.55 -12.62
CA PRO A 488 1.36 9.36 -13.33
C PRO A 488 1.16 8.52 -14.60
N THR A 489 1.97 8.78 -15.62
CA THR A 489 2.18 7.84 -16.74
C THR A 489 2.99 6.64 -16.27
N VAL A 490 3.15 5.59 -17.10
CA VAL A 490 4.08 4.48 -16.80
C VAL A 490 5.50 5.01 -16.54
N ALA A 491 5.97 5.97 -17.33
CA ALA A 491 7.27 6.62 -17.10
C ALA A 491 7.30 7.39 -15.77
N GLY A 492 6.20 8.05 -15.41
CA GLY A 492 6.05 8.70 -14.10
C GLY A 492 6.07 7.71 -12.94
N VAL A 493 5.41 6.55 -13.08
CA VAL A 493 5.42 5.47 -12.08
C VAL A 493 6.83 4.93 -11.85
N VAL A 494 7.58 4.70 -12.92
CA VAL A 494 9.00 4.29 -12.88
C VAL A 494 9.87 5.34 -12.19
N HIS A 495 9.72 6.62 -12.56
CA HIS A 495 10.45 7.73 -11.97
C HIS A 495 10.19 7.83 -10.46
N LEU A 496 8.93 7.89 -10.06
CA LEU A 496 8.54 7.98 -8.65
C LEU A 496 8.98 6.76 -7.85
N GLY A 497 8.83 5.54 -8.40
CA GLY A 497 9.30 4.32 -7.74
C GLY A 497 10.81 4.29 -7.54
N THR A 498 11.57 4.88 -8.47
CA THR A 498 13.03 5.05 -8.35
C THR A 498 13.38 5.99 -7.20
N GLN A 499 12.76 7.18 -7.16
CA GLN A 499 12.98 8.16 -6.09
C GLN A 499 12.64 7.57 -4.70
N ILE A 500 11.56 6.81 -4.60
CA ILE A 500 11.16 6.13 -3.36
C ILE A 500 12.20 5.10 -2.94
N ALA A 501 12.63 4.23 -3.86
CA ALA A 501 13.60 3.18 -3.56
C ALA A 501 14.96 3.76 -3.15
N GLU A 502 15.44 4.80 -3.81
CA GLU A 502 16.70 5.47 -3.48
C GLU A 502 16.65 6.15 -2.11
N GLY A 503 15.58 6.88 -1.82
CA GLY A 503 15.37 7.51 -0.52
C GLY A 503 15.28 6.50 0.62
N ILE A 504 14.56 5.38 0.41
CA ILE A 504 14.49 4.29 1.39
C ILE A 504 15.85 3.62 1.58
N ARG A 505 16.60 3.34 0.50
CA ARG A 505 17.94 2.75 0.59
C ARG A 505 18.89 3.63 1.40
N ALA A 506 18.89 4.95 1.15
CA ALA A 506 19.70 5.90 1.89
C ALA A 506 19.27 6.03 3.35
N GLY A 507 17.96 6.09 3.61
CA GLY A 507 17.41 6.12 4.96
C GLY A 507 17.73 4.86 5.77
N LEU A 508 17.55 3.67 5.18
CA LEU A 508 17.88 2.39 5.81
C LEU A 508 19.37 2.24 6.11
N ALA A 509 20.25 2.87 5.33
CA ALA A 509 21.69 2.87 5.63
C ALA A 509 22.02 3.66 6.91
N SER A 510 21.15 4.60 7.32
CA SER A 510 21.32 5.41 8.54
C SER A 510 20.70 4.82 9.80
N LEU A 511 19.79 3.85 9.65
CA LEU A 511 19.12 3.12 10.75
C LEU A 511 19.94 1.89 11.13
#